data_AF-A0A2T3KF37-F1
#
_entry.id   AF-A0A2T3KF37-F1
#
_cell.length_a   1.000
_cell.length_b   1.000
_cell.length_c   1.000
_cell.angle_alpha   90.00
_cell.angle_beta   90.00
_cell.angle_gamma   90.00
#
_symmetry.space_group_name_H-M   'P 1'
#
loop_
_entity.id
_entity.type
_entity.pdbx_description
1 polymer ?
#
loop_
_entity_poly.entity_id
_entity_poly.type
_entity_poly.pdbx_seq_one_letter_code
_entity_poly.pdbx_strand_id
1 'polypeptide(L)'
;MSAINKFNANIELQHIYLEVYSERYCHLRTFLESYYCYQHGLVTKQGKPDWIQIFDAGKRTVAASQIKERKLLVREMVMPLSVITGHFKALVRDDEATIESIQAIIDNCLEYIIMTREEYNVVAQAGLKETMPASYYQPSHKDYRCITARFDAAGITLLML
;
A
#
# COMPACT_ATOMS: atom_id res chain seq x y z
N MET A 1 -15.69 -11.13 2.42
CA MET A 1 -14.94 -11.59 1.23
C MET A 1 -15.55 -12.88 0.70
N SER A 2 -15.79 -13.00 -0.61
CA SER A 2 -16.32 -14.24 -1.21
C SER A 2 -15.24 -15.35 -1.23
N ALA A 3 -15.66 -16.62 -1.30
CA ALA A 3 -14.72 -17.75 -1.37
C ALA A 3 -13.79 -17.67 -2.60
N ILE A 4 -14.33 -17.22 -3.74
CA ILE A 4 -13.56 -17.03 -4.98
C ILE A 4 -12.52 -15.91 -4.85
N ASN A 5 -12.86 -14.80 -4.18
CA ASN A 5 -11.90 -13.73 -3.94
C ASN A 5 -10.80 -14.17 -2.99
N LYS A 6 -11.13 -14.94 -1.93
CA LYS A 6 -10.12 -15.49 -1.03
C LYS A 6 -9.15 -16.42 -1.77
N PHE A 7 -9.68 -17.28 -2.65
CA PHE A 7 -8.87 -18.15 -3.49
C PHE A 7 -7.93 -17.34 -4.39
N ASN A 8 -8.44 -16.32 -5.08
CA ASN A 8 -7.62 -15.47 -5.94
C ASN A 8 -6.59 -14.65 -5.16
N ALA A 9 -6.94 -14.11 -3.98
CA ALA A 9 -5.98 -13.43 -3.11
C ALA A 9 -4.83 -14.37 -2.71
N ASN A 10 -5.12 -15.63 -2.41
CA ASN A 10 -4.08 -16.62 -2.11
C ASN A 10 -3.19 -16.93 -3.33
N ILE A 11 -3.75 -16.93 -4.55
CA ILE A 11 -2.94 -17.04 -5.78
C ILE A 11 -2.00 -15.85 -5.90
N GLU A 12 -2.49 -14.61 -5.73
CA GLU A 12 -1.63 -13.44 -5.82
C GLU A 12 -0.56 -13.41 -4.73
N LEU A 13 -0.88 -13.91 -3.52
CA LEU A 13 0.11 -14.08 -2.46
C LEU A 13 1.22 -15.06 -2.86
N GLN A 14 0.89 -16.14 -3.56
CA GLN A 14 1.89 -17.06 -4.12
C GLN A 14 2.75 -16.39 -5.20
N HIS A 15 2.15 -15.58 -6.08
CA HIS A 15 2.93 -14.80 -7.05
C HIS A 15 3.90 -13.83 -6.36
N ILE A 16 3.42 -13.12 -5.32
CA ILE A 16 4.28 -12.23 -4.52
C ILE A 16 5.42 -13.02 -3.90
N TYR A 17 5.15 -14.18 -3.30
CA TYR A 17 6.18 -15.04 -2.74
C TYR A 17 7.24 -15.43 -3.78
N LEU A 18 6.83 -15.86 -4.98
CA LEU A 18 7.77 -16.24 -6.04
C LEU A 18 8.63 -15.07 -6.51
N GLU A 19 8.04 -13.90 -6.68
CA GLU A 19 8.76 -12.67 -7.05
C GLU A 19 9.74 -12.26 -5.95
N VAL A 20 9.33 -12.28 -4.67
CA VAL A 20 10.18 -11.93 -3.53
C VAL A 20 11.33 -12.91 -3.37
N TYR A 21 11.05 -14.22 -3.34
CA TYR A 21 12.06 -15.26 -3.16
C TYR A 21 13.08 -15.29 -4.30
N SER A 22 12.65 -14.96 -5.53
CA SER A 22 13.55 -14.86 -6.69
C SER A 22 14.22 -13.49 -6.83
N GLU A 23 14.01 -12.59 -5.86
CA GLU A 23 14.50 -11.20 -5.86
C GLU A 23 14.09 -10.37 -7.10
N ARG A 24 12.92 -10.69 -7.67
CA ARG A 24 12.33 -9.99 -8.84
C ARG A 24 11.26 -9.01 -8.36
N TYR A 25 11.63 -7.74 -8.25
CA TYR A 25 10.72 -6.73 -7.65
C TYR A 25 9.98 -5.86 -8.67
N CYS A 26 10.25 -6.01 -9.96
CA CYS A 26 9.71 -5.12 -11.01
C CYS A 26 8.19 -5.24 -11.22
N HIS A 27 7.59 -6.40 -10.92
CA HIS A 27 6.15 -6.64 -11.09
C HIS A 27 5.37 -6.63 -9.77
N LEU A 28 6.04 -6.42 -8.64
CA LEU A 28 5.48 -6.58 -7.31
C LEU A 28 4.24 -5.70 -7.07
N ARG A 29 4.23 -4.47 -7.62
CA ARG A 29 3.08 -3.57 -7.56
C ARG A 29 1.80 -4.23 -8.07
N THR A 30 1.87 -4.88 -9.23
CA THR A 30 0.70 -5.48 -9.90
C THR A 30 0.08 -6.59 -9.04
N PHE A 31 0.92 -7.42 -8.42
CA PHE A 31 0.46 -8.50 -7.56
C PHE A 31 -0.08 -7.99 -6.23
N LEU A 32 0.58 -6.99 -5.60
CA LEU A 32 0.08 -6.33 -4.40
C LEU A 32 -1.29 -5.66 -4.64
N GLU A 33 -1.44 -4.96 -5.76
CA GLU A 33 -2.71 -4.32 -6.13
C GLU A 33 -3.82 -5.33 -6.38
N SER A 34 -3.51 -6.43 -7.07
CA SER A 34 -4.47 -7.52 -7.29
C SER A 34 -4.85 -8.20 -5.96
N TYR A 35 -3.88 -8.49 -5.10
CA TYR A 35 -4.11 -9.03 -3.75
C TYR A 35 -5.05 -8.13 -2.94
N TYR A 36 -4.75 -6.83 -2.86
CA TYR A 36 -5.58 -5.84 -2.16
C TYR A 36 -7.00 -5.81 -2.71
N CYS A 37 -7.14 -5.80 -4.05
CA CYS A 37 -8.44 -5.79 -4.71
C CYS A 37 -9.28 -7.01 -4.32
N TYR A 38 -8.71 -8.21 -4.33
CA TYR A 38 -9.43 -9.41 -3.94
C TYR A 38 -9.83 -9.41 -2.46
N GLN A 39 -8.92 -9.01 -1.56
CA GLN A 39 -9.19 -8.92 -0.11
C GLN A 39 -10.37 -8.00 0.20
N HIS A 40 -10.48 -6.88 -0.52
CA HIS A 40 -11.55 -5.90 -0.32
C HIS A 40 -12.75 -6.05 -1.25
N GLY A 41 -12.78 -7.09 -2.09
CA GLY A 41 -13.89 -7.32 -3.02
C GLY A 41 -14.00 -6.30 -4.16
N LEU A 42 -12.90 -5.60 -4.46
CA LEU A 42 -12.78 -4.61 -5.52
C LEU A 42 -12.52 -5.32 -6.86
N VAL A 43 -13.57 -5.95 -7.39
CA VAL A 43 -13.48 -6.76 -8.61
C VAL A 43 -14.49 -6.28 -9.64
N THR A 44 -14.14 -6.48 -10.91
CA THR A 44 -15.06 -6.28 -12.03
C THR A 44 -16.20 -7.31 -11.99
N LYS A 45 -17.23 -7.12 -12.82
CA LYS A 45 -18.32 -8.10 -13.00
C LYS A 45 -17.83 -9.49 -13.42
N GLN A 46 -16.63 -9.58 -14.02
CA GLN A 46 -16.00 -10.83 -14.44
C GLN A 46 -15.08 -11.43 -13.36
N GLY A 47 -15.03 -10.84 -12.16
CA GLY A 47 -14.20 -11.32 -11.05
C GLY A 47 -12.71 -10.99 -11.17
N LYS A 48 -12.31 -10.13 -12.11
CA LYS A 48 -10.93 -9.62 -12.24
C LYS A 48 -10.67 -8.45 -11.28
N PRO A 49 -9.45 -8.24 -10.76
CA PRO A 49 -9.15 -7.16 -9.84
C PRO A 49 -9.39 -5.80 -10.53
N ASP A 50 -10.01 -4.88 -9.79
CA ASP A 50 -10.37 -3.55 -10.28
C ASP A 50 -9.76 -2.47 -9.37
N TRP A 51 -8.52 -2.10 -9.68
CA TRP A 51 -7.78 -1.07 -8.98
C TRP A 51 -8.43 0.32 -9.01
N ILE A 52 -9.40 0.57 -9.91
CA ILE A 52 -10.09 1.85 -10.00
C ILE A 52 -11.05 1.98 -8.82
N GLN A 53 -11.64 0.87 -8.36
CA GLN A 53 -12.54 0.87 -7.19
C GLN A 53 -11.80 1.19 -5.88
N ILE A 54 -10.46 1.17 -5.86
CA ILE A 54 -9.71 1.63 -4.69
C ILE A 54 -9.96 3.13 -4.43
N PHE A 55 -10.28 3.95 -5.46
CA PHE A 55 -10.69 5.35 -5.24
C PHE A 55 -11.95 5.49 -4.39
N ASP A 56 -12.78 4.45 -4.33
CA ASP A 56 -14.03 4.43 -3.57
C ASP A 56 -13.85 3.77 -2.19
N ALA A 57 -12.92 2.82 -2.06
CA ALA A 57 -12.69 2.06 -0.83
C ALA A 57 -11.51 2.56 0.04
N GLY A 58 -10.53 3.24 -0.57
CA GLY A 58 -9.34 3.72 0.14
C GLY A 58 -9.64 4.84 1.13
N LYS A 59 -8.81 4.95 2.17
CA LYS A 59 -8.89 6.04 3.15
C LYS A 59 -8.72 7.38 2.43
N ARG A 60 -9.43 8.43 2.83
CA ARG A 60 -9.34 9.75 2.20
C ARG A 60 -8.58 10.73 3.09
N THR A 61 -7.91 11.70 2.48
CA THR A 61 -7.53 12.93 3.19
C THR A 61 -8.76 13.82 3.37
N VAL A 62 -8.67 14.78 4.30
CA VAL A 62 -9.73 15.78 4.49
C VAL A 62 -9.96 16.57 3.20
N ALA A 63 -8.89 16.96 2.48
CA ALA A 63 -9.00 17.72 1.23
C ALA A 63 -9.63 16.89 0.09
N ALA A 64 -9.35 15.60 0.01
CA ALA A 64 -9.92 14.71 -0.99
C ALA A 64 -11.36 14.24 -0.67
N SER A 65 -11.87 14.48 0.55
CA SER A 65 -13.15 13.92 1.02
C SER A 65 -14.36 14.32 0.16
N GLN A 66 -14.40 15.55 -0.35
CA GLN A 66 -15.52 16.07 -1.14
C GLN A 66 -15.30 15.98 -2.66
N ILE A 67 -14.12 15.56 -3.11
CA ILE A 67 -13.79 15.50 -4.53
C ILE A 67 -14.27 14.15 -5.10
N LYS A 68 -15.23 14.22 -6.02
CA LYS A 68 -15.72 13.05 -6.77
C LYS A 68 -14.95 12.83 -8.08
N GLU A 69 -14.36 13.89 -8.61
CA GLU A 69 -13.68 13.83 -9.89
C GLU A 69 -12.30 13.14 -9.77
N ARG A 70 -12.27 11.84 -10.12
CA ARG A 70 -11.07 10.99 -10.00
C ARG A 70 -9.82 11.54 -10.67
N LYS A 71 -9.94 12.30 -11.77
CA LYS A 71 -8.77 12.89 -12.44
C LYS A 71 -8.02 13.89 -11.55
N LEU A 72 -8.66 14.46 -10.53
CA LEU A 72 -8.06 15.37 -9.55
C LEU A 72 -7.47 14.64 -8.32
N LEU A 73 -7.66 13.33 -8.26
CA LEU A 73 -7.25 12.49 -7.14
C LEU A 73 -6.06 11.61 -7.53
N VAL A 74 -5.31 11.21 -6.51
CA VAL A 74 -4.24 10.22 -6.58
C VAL A 74 -4.56 9.11 -5.59
N ARG A 75 -4.46 7.87 -6.05
CA ARG A 75 -4.42 6.67 -5.21
C ARG A 75 -2.96 6.33 -4.95
N GLU A 76 -2.57 6.25 -3.68
CA GLU A 76 -1.21 5.92 -3.30
C GLU A 76 -1.19 4.90 -2.16
N MET A 77 -0.18 4.02 -2.13
CA MET A 77 0.02 3.09 -1.01
C MET A 77 0.47 3.88 0.21
N VAL A 78 -0.20 3.75 1.36
CA VAL A 78 0.14 4.45 2.62
C VAL A 78 1.63 4.29 2.94
N MET A 79 2.15 3.06 2.88
CA MET A 79 3.59 2.80 2.90
C MET A 79 4.13 2.78 1.46
N PRO A 80 5.22 3.50 1.14
CA PRO A 80 5.80 3.46 -0.20
C PRO A 80 6.16 2.03 -0.63
N LEU A 81 5.95 1.71 -1.92
CA LEU A 81 6.29 0.39 -2.47
C LEU A 81 7.75 0.01 -2.23
N SER A 82 8.67 0.97 -2.34
CA SER A 82 10.10 0.81 -2.05
C SER A 82 10.36 0.34 -0.62
N VAL A 83 9.57 0.81 0.36
CA VAL A 83 9.71 0.47 1.78
C VAL A 83 9.14 -0.92 2.04
N ILE A 84 7.96 -1.25 1.47
CA ILE A 84 7.41 -2.61 1.48
C ILE A 84 8.41 -3.60 0.86
N THR A 85 9.01 -3.22 -0.29
CA THR A 85 10.05 -4.01 -0.95
C THR A 85 11.29 -4.18 -0.06
N GLY A 86 11.67 -3.16 0.71
CA GLY A 86 12.74 -3.24 1.70
C GLY A 86 12.47 -4.27 2.78
N HIS A 87 11.22 -4.38 3.27
CA HIS A 87 10.83 -5.42 4.20
C HIS A 87 10.94 -6.82 3.60
N PHE A 88 10.51 -7.00 2.35
CA PHE A 88 10.67 -8.28 1.65
C PHE A 88 12.14 -8.66 1.41
N LYS A 89 12.99 -7.69 1.05
CA LYS A 89 14.44 -7.91 0.91
C LYS A 89 15.08 -8.34 2.23
N ALA A 90 14.63 -7.79 3.37
CA ALA A 90 15.11 -8.20 4.68
C ALA A 90 14.76 -9.67 4.96
N LEU A 91 13.52 -10.10 4.68
CA LEU A 91 13.14 -11.52 4.82
C LEU A 91 14.03 -12.45 3.99
N VAL A 92 14.30 -12.10 2.72
CA VAL A 92 15.17 -12.93 1.86
C VAL A 92 16.60 -12.98 2.42
N ARG A 93 17.15 -11.83 2.81
CA ARG A 93 18.49 -11.74 3.40
C ARG A 93 18.63 -12.59 4.67
N ASP A 94 17.58 -12.61 5.47
CA ASP A 94 17.57 -13.27 6.78
C ASP A 94 17.09 -14.75 6.69
N ASP A 95 16.84 -15.27 5.47
CA ASP A 95 16.30 -16.62 5.21
C ASP A 95 14.93 -16.89 5.86
N GLU A 96 14.12 -15.83 5.98
CA GLU A 96 12.79 -15.82 6.61
C GLU A 96 11.66 -15.63 5.59
N ALA A 97 11.95 -15.67 4.29
CA ALA A 97 10.95 -15.48 3.24
C ALA A 97 10.03 -16.71 3.12
N THR A 98 8.87 -16.64 3.77
CA THR A 98 7.78 -17.62 3.64
C THR A 98 6.50 -16.93 3.19
N ILE A 99 5.48 -17.69 2.79
CA ILE A 99 4.17 -17.12 2.45
C ILE A 99 3.59 -16.37 3.65
N GLU A 100 3.74 -16.92 4.86
CA GLU A 100 3.21 -16.36 6.10
C GLU A 100 3.93 -15.07 6.51
N SER A 101 5.26 -15.02 6.43
CA SER A 101 6.02 -13.81 6.79
C SER A 101 5.79 -12.68 5.77
N ILE A 102 5.67 -13.00 4.49
CA ILE A 102 5.29 -12.05 3.44
C ILE A 102 3.87 -11.53 3.67
N GLN A 103 2.91 -12.42 3.95
CA GLN A 103 1.54 -12.03 4.24
C GLN A 103 1.48 -11.09 5.46
N ALA A 104 2.24 -11.39 6.53
CA ALA A 104 2.30 -10.52 7.70
C ALA A 104 2.82 -9.12 7.38
N ILE A 105 3.80 -8.96 6.49
CA ILE A 105 4.23 -7.63 6.02
C ILE A 105 3.10 -6.94 5.26
N ILE A 106 2.46 -7.64 4.33
CA ILE A 106 1.37 -7.10 3.52
C ILE A 106 0.23 -6.61 4.41
N ASP A 107 -0.24 -7.44 5.33
CA ASP A 107 -1.38 -7.12 6.20
C ASP A 107 -1.09 -5.90 7.11
N ASN A 108 0.18 -5.65 7.45
CA ASN A 108 0.58 -4.50 8.26
C ASN A 108 0.85 -3.22 7.44
N CYS A 109 1.19 -3.34 6.15
CA CYS A 109 1.74 -2.22 5.36
C CYS A 109 0.90 -1.84 4.15
N LEU A 110 0.14 -2.77 3.56
CA LEU A 110 -0.56 -2.59 2.30
C LEU A 110 -1.93 -1.97 2.53
N GLU A 111 -1.92 -0.64 2.66
CA GLU A 111 -3.11 0.19 2.74
C GLU A 111 -3.06 1.24 1.64
N TYR A 112 -4.22 1.73 1.20
CA TYR A 112 -4.29 2.81 0.21
C TYR A 112 -4.94 4.06 0.79
N ILE A 113 -4.41 5.19 0.35
CA ILE A 113 -4.96 6.51 0.60
C ILE A 113 -5.30 7.21 -0.71
N ILE A 114 -6.37 7.99 -0.67
CA ILE A 114 -6.84 8.85 -1.74
C ILE A 114 -6.62 10.29 -1.29
N MET A 115 -5.80 11.01 -2.05
CA MET A 115 -5.40 12.40 -1.80
C MET A 115 -5.57 13.24 -3.06
N THR A 116 -5.49 14.55 -2.93
CA THR A 116 -5.47 15.41 -4.12
C THR A 116 -4.11 15.35 -4.82
N ARG A 117 -4.05 15.79 -6.08
CA ARG A 117 -2.77 15.92 -6.79
C ARG A 117 -1.83 16.90 -6.13
N GLU A 118 -2.37 17.97 -5.54
CA GLU A 118 -1.61 18.98 -4.80
C GLU A 118 -0.97 18.36 -3.56
N GLU A 119 -1.74 17.59 -2.76
CA GLU A 119 -1.21 16.85 -1.61
C GLU A 119 -0.11 15.87 -2.02
N TYR A 120 -0.33 15.12 -3.12
CA TYR A 120 0.69 14.22 -3.64
C TYR A 120 2.00 14.94 -4.03
N ASN A 121 1.89 16.13 -4.62
CA ASN A 121 3.05 16.95 -4.96
C ASN A 121 3.78 17.45 -3.71
N VAL A 122 3.07 17.77 -2.62
CA VAL A 122 3.69 18.14 -1.33
C VAL A 122 4.51 16.98 -0.78
N VAL A 123 3.97 15.75 -0.78
CA VAL A 123 4.71 14.54 -0.37
C VAL A 123 5.98 14.36 -1.22
N ALA A 124 5.88 14.56 -2.53
CA ALA A 124 7.01 14.43 -3.44
C ALA A 124 8.09 15.51 -3.19
N GLN A 125 7.69 16.77 -2.99
CA GLN A 125 8.61 17.87 -2.69
C GLN A 125 9.32 17.70 -1.33
N ALA A 126 8.67 17.05 -0.37
CA ALA A 126 9.27 16.67 0.90
C ALA A 126 10.25 15.48 0.80
N GLY A 127 10.40 14.85 -0.37
CA GLY A 127 11.26 13.67 -0.56
C GLY A 127 10.64 12.36 -0.04
N LEU A 128 9.35 12.36 0.31
CA LEU A 128 8.65 11.27 0.99
C LEU A 128 7.84 10.36 0.04
N LYS A 129 8.03 10.52 -1.28
CA LYS A 129 7.33 9.71 -2.29
C LYS A 129 7.70 8.23 -2.18
N GLU A 130 9.01 7.96 -2.11
CA GLU A 130 9.59 6.61 -2.12
C GLU A 130 10.23 6.25 -0.77
N THR A 131 9.99 7.01 0.30
CA THR A 131 10.60 6.78 1.61
C THR A 131 9.63 7.14 2.74
N MET A 132 9.88 6.59 3.94
CA MET A 132 9.26 7.08 5.17
C MET A 132 10.14 8.19 5.78
N PRO A 133 9.56 9.12 6.56
CA PRO A 133 10.35 10.12 7.29
C PRO A 133 11.33 9.43 8.25
N ALA A 134 12.45 10.08 8.57
CA ALA A 134 13.45 9.52 9.50
C ALA A 134 12.85 9.10 10.86
N SER A 135 11.86 9.85 11.34
CA SER A 135 11.13 9.59 12.58
C SER A 135 10.44 8.21 12.61
N TYR A 136 10.06 7.66 11.45
CA TYR A 136 9.49 6.31 11.34
C TYR A 136 10.44 5.21 11.85
N TYR A 137 11.75 5.43 11.73
CA TYR A 137 12.79 4.47 12.08
C TYR A 137 13.35 4.66 13.50
N GLN A 138 12.88 5.65 14.27
CA GLN A 138 13.44 6.03 15.57
C GLN A 138 12.58 5.50 16.73
N PRO A 139 13.03 4.49 17.51
CA PRO A 139 12.21 3.86 18.57
C PRO A 139 11.65 4.81 19.63
N SER A 140 12.33 5.93 19.88
CA SER A 140 11.91 6.94 20.86
C SER A 140 10.97 8.01 20.30
N HIS A 141 10.73 8.02 18.98
CA HIS A 141 9.84 9.00 18.36
C HIS A 141 8.40 8.48 18.34
N LYS A 142 7.42 9.39 18.48
CA LYS A 142 5.98 9.05 18.40
C LYS A 142 5.56 8.43 17.05
N ASP A 143 6.38 8.60 16.03
CA ASP A 143 6.12 8.12 14.65
C ASP A 143 6.74 6.74 14.41
N TYR A 144 7.39 6.14 15.42
CA TYR A 144 8.08 4.87 15.27
C TYR A 144 7.12 3.80 14.73
N ARG A 145 7.44 3.26 13.55
CA ARG A 145 6.63 2.27 12.82
C ARG A 145 5.20 2.76 12.48
N CYS A 146 4.92 4.06 12.54
CA CYS A 146 3.64 4.63 12.17
C CYS A 146 3.53 4.75 10.64
N ILE A 147 2.73 3.90 10.01
CA ILE A 147 2.63 3.82 8.54
C ILE A 147 2.09 5.11 7.90
N THR A 148 1.40 5.96 8.66
CA THR A 148 0.86 7.25 8.19
C THR A 148 1.82 8.42 8.40
N ALA A 149 2.96 8.23 9.06
CA ALA A 149 3.87 9.30 9.47
C ALA A 149 4.32 10.23 8.33
N ARG A 150 4.41 9.72 7.09
CA ARG A 150 4.80 10.54 5.94
C ARG A 150 3.77 11.62 5.59
N PHE A 151 2.50 11.40 5.91
CA PHE A 151 1.44 12.38 5.69
C PHE A 151 1.46 13.44 6.78
N ASP A 152 1.68 13.04 8.03
CA ASP A 152 1.86 13.97 9.14
C ASP A 152 3.08 14.88 8.90
N ALA A 153 4.19 14.30 8.43
CA ALA A 153 5.40 15.04 8.05
C ALA A 153 5.18 16.00 6.87
N ALA A 154 4.21 15.72 6.00
CA ALA A 154 3.81 16.55 4.87
C ALA A 154 2.67 17.53 5.21
N GLY A 155 2.19 17.57 6.46
CA GLY A 155 1.07 18.41 6.88
C GLY A 155 -0.28 17.99 6.30
N ILE A 156 -0.44 16.73 5.90
CA ILE A 156 -1.65 16.18 5.28
C ILE A 156 -2.48 15.47 6.35
N THR A 157 -3.73 15.91 6.51
CA THR A 157 -4.65 15.33 7.49
C THR A 157 -5.49 14.22 6.87
N LEU A 158 -5.41 13.02 7.45
CA LEU A 158 -6.27 11.90 7.09
C LEU A 158 -7.68 12.14 7.64
N LEU A 159 -8.69 11.77 6.88
CA LEU A 159 -10.08 11.74 7.35
C LEU A 159 -10.20 10.58 8.35
N MET A 160 -10.43 10.90 9.62
CA MET A 160 -10.77 9.87 10.61
C MET A 160 -12.16 9.32 10.27
N LEU A 161 -12.24 7.99 10.12
CA LEU A 161 -13.49 7.25 9.94
C LEU A 161 -14.14 6.96 11.30
#